data_AF-A0A2S8G287-F1
#
_entry.id   AF-A0A2S8G287-F1
#
_cell.length_a   1.000
_cell.length_b   1.000
_cell.length_c   1.000
_cell.angle_alpha   90.00
_cell.angle_beta   90.00
_cell.angle_gamma   90.00
#
_symmetry.space_group_name_H-M   'P 1'
#
loop_
_entity.id
_entity.type
_entity.pdbx_description
1 polymer ?
#
loop_
_entity_poly.entity_id
_entity_poly.type
_entity_poly.pdbx_seq_one_letter_code
_entity_poly.pdbx_strand_id
1 'polypeptide(L)'
;MTKFTKVLPLFFAAVVLLASASASQAAKSVEPSCCAPEPPKPCCYEPCFNYKTHRLFVKKACPCSCSPPTEAILQVTDPRCNCYVDVPVCLPSCCEGVPCITSRCGMFKRGIVEYEWCCGFKVKVVFKGCDKVDVHYYGL
;
A
#
# COMPACT_ATOMS: atom_id res chain seq x y z
N MET A 1 -21.13 -5.57 -46.30
CA MET A 1 -22.02 -4.62 -47.01
C MET A 1 -23.46 -5.09 -46.84
N THR A 2 -24.23 -4.48 -45.94
CA THR A 2 -25.68 -4.73 -45.86
C THR A 2 -26.40 -3.57 -45.15
N LYS A 3 -27.06 -2.77 -46.00
CA LYS A 3 -28.38 -2.13 -45.86
C LYS A 3 -28.59 -1.04 -44.78
N PHE A 4 -28.48 0.20 -45.28
CA PHE A 4 -29.25 1.37 -44.83
C PHE A 4 -30.76 1.10 -44.83
N THR A 5 -31.46 1.56 -43.81
CA THR A 5 -32.87 1.99 -43.95
C THR A 5 -33.18 3.08 -42.92
N LYS A 6 -33.43 4.28 -43.45
CA LYS A 6 -34.07 5.43 -42.80
C LYS A 6 -35.43 5.03 -42.25
N VAL A 7 -35.90 5.63 -41.15
CA VAL A 7 -37.11 6.49 -41.07
C VAL A 7 -37.12 7.20 -39.70
N LEU A 8 -37.16 8.54 -39.73
CA LEU A 8 -37.59 9.44 -38.65
C LEU A 8 -39.00 9.94 -39.04
N PRO A 9 -39.95 10.10 -38.11
CA PRO A 9 -40.51 11.43 -37.84
C PRO A 9 -40.80 11.64 -36.34
N LEU A 10 -40.44 12.78 -35.73
CA LEU A 10 -41.11 14.10 -35.73
C LEU A 10 -42.47 14.13 -35.00
N PHE A 11 -42.45 14.89 -33.90
CA PHE A 11 -43.52 15.62 -33.21
C PHE A 11 -44.60 14.85 -32.44
N PHE A 12 -44.54 14.94 -31.10
CA PHE A 12 -45.63 15.54 -30.33
C PHE A 12 -45.05 16.37 -29.18
N ALA A 13 -45.31 17.67 -29.23
CA ALA A 13 -45.10 18.60 -28.14
C ALA A 13 -46.22 18.43 -27.11
N ALA A 14 -45.88 18.30 -25.84
CA ALA A 14 -46.79 18.55 -24.73
C ALA A 14 -46.06 19.42 -23.71
N VAL A 15 -46.40 20.70 -23.73
CA VAL A 15 -46.03 21.70 -22.73
C VAL A 15 -46.89 21.42 -21.50
N VAL A 16 -46.27 21.02 -20.38
CA VAL A 16 -46.92 21.04 -19.06
C VAL A 16 -46.25 22.13 -18.24
N LEU A 17 -47.02 23.17 -17.99
CA LEU A 17 -46.71 24.32 -17.16
C LEU A 17 -47.06 24.04 -15.68
N LEU A 18 -46.25 24.62 -14.80
CA LEU A 18 -46.49 24.98 -13.39
C LEU A 18 -46.43 23.87 -12.31
N ALA A 19 -45.34 23.91 -11.52
CA ALA A 19 -45.42 24.34 -10.12
C ALA A 19 -44.01 24.58 -9.56
N SER A 20 -43.71 25.83 -9.21
CA SER A 20 -42.54 26.21 -8.44
C SER A 20 -42.66 25.70 -7.00
N ALA A 21 -41.95 24.62 -6.68
CA ALA A 21 -41.66 24.25 -5.31
C ALA A 21 -40.20 24.61 -5.01
N SER A 22 -40.02 25.74 -4.34
CA SER A 22 -38.78 26.09 -3.65
C SER A 22 -38.52 25.06 -2.55
N ALA A 23 -37.82 23.97 -2.89
CA ALA A 23 -37.26 23.06 -1.92
C ALA A 23 -35.99 23.72 -1.36
N SER A 24 -36.16 24.38 -0.21
CA SER A 24 -35.09 24.84 0.66
C SER A 24 -34.01 23.78 0.80
N GLN A 25 -32.75 24.24 0.73
CA GLN A 25 -31.54 23.49 1.06
C GLN A 25 -31.73 22.76 2.39
N ALA A 26 -32.06 21.47 2.34
CA ALA A 26 -31.70 20.55 3.38
C ALA A 26 -30.26 20.17 3.09
N ALA A 27 -29.32 20.95 3.64
CA ALA A 27 -27.97 20.49 3.87
C ALA A 27 -28.10 19.11 4.51
N LYS A 28 -27.82 18.05 3.74
CA LYS A 28 -27.52 16.75 4.32
C LYS A 28 -26.31 17.01 5.19
N SER A 29 -26.59 17.21 6.46
CA SER A 29 -25.69 17.01 7.57
C SER A 29 -24.81 15.82 7.18
N VAL A 30 -23.52 16.10 7.00
CA VAL A 30 -22.51 15.06 6.94
C VAL A 30 -22.61 14.38 8.30
N GLU A 31 -23.38 13.30 8.36
CA GLU A 31 -23.26 12.35 9.46
C GLU A 31 -21.76 12.01 9.52
N PRO A 32 -21.11 12.13 10.69
CA PRO A 32 -19.75 11.66 10.83
C PRO A 32 -19.79 10.16 10.54
N SER A 33 -19.23 9.78 9.39
CA SER A 33 -19.05 8.39 9.01
C SER A 33 -18.31 7.68 10.15
N CYS A 34 -19.04 6.92 10.97
CA CYS A 34 -18.54 6.08 12.06
C CYS A 34 -17.65 4.91 11.57
N CYS A 35 -17.23 4.93 10.31
CA CYS A 35 -16.43 3.90 9.65
C CYS A 35 -15.14 4.48 9.05
N ALA A 36 -14.60 5.57 9.59
CA ALA A 36 -13.21 5.91 9.32
C ALA A 36 -12.34 4.78 9.93
N PRO A 37 -11.53 4.05 9.14
CA PRO A 37 -10.61 3.07 9.69
C PRO A 37 -9.72 3.79 10.71
N GLU A 38 -9.68 3.27 11.94
CA GLU A 38 -8.81 3.83 12.97
C GLU A 38 -7.39 3.93 12.40
N PRO A 39 -6.71 5.08 12.58
CA PRO A 39 -5.33 5.19 12.14
C PRO A 39 -4.54 4.05 12.77
N PRO A 40 -3.65 3.40 12.00
CA PRO A 40 -2.83 2.33 12.53
C PRO A 40 -2.09 2.90 13.75
N LYS A 41 -1.97 2.12 14.82
CA LYS A 41 -1.34 2.54 16.08
C LYS A 41 0.13 2.12 16.09
N PRO A 42 1.05 2.95 16.59
CA PRO A 42 2.44 2.56 16.71
C PRO A 42 2.55 1.42 17.74
N CYS A 43 3.54 0.54 17.57
CA CYS A 43 3.82 -0.47 18.58
C CYS A 43 4.14 0.17 19.94
N CYS A 44 3.65 -0.44 21.02
CA CYS A 44 3.88 0.03 22.40
C CYS A 44 5.32 -0.22 22.91
N TYR A 45 6.17 -0.87 22.09
CA TYR A 45 7.54 -1.24 22.45
C TYR A 45 8.54 -0.52 21.54
N GLU A 46 9.74 -0.31 22.06
CA GLU A 46 10.85 0.24 21.27
C GLU A 46 11.53 -0.90 20.49
N PRO A 47 11.44 -0.91 19.14
CA PRO A 47 11.97 -2.00 18.34
C PRO A 47 13.50 -2.01 18.32
N CYS A 48 14.10 -3.17 18.60
CA CYS A 48 15.53 -3.39 18.44
C CYS A 48 15.82 -3.98 17.05
N PHE A 49 16.37 -3.15 16.15
CA PHE A 49 16.66 -3.54 14.78
C PHE A 49 17.98 -4.29 14.63
N ASN A 50 17.92 -5.43 13.94
CA ASN A 50 19.09 -6.23 13.57
C ASN A 50 19.14 -6.40 12.05
N TYR A 51 20.08 -5.71 11.40
CA TYR A 51 20.22 -5.74 9.95
C TYR A 51 21.15 -6.86 9.49
N LYS A 52 20.71 -7.66 8.50
CA LYS A 52 21.45 -8.79 7.94
C LYS A 52 21.41 -8.73 6.42
N THR A 53 22.57 -8.65 5.80
CA THR A 53 22.68 -8.58 4.33
C THR A 53 23.11 -9.92 3.75
N HIS A 54 22.25 -10.50 2.91
CA HIS A 54 22.48 -11.80 2.27
C HIS A 54 23.03 -11.59 0.85
N ARG A 55 24.36 -11.68 0.72
CA ARG A 55 25.07 -11.51 -0.58
C ARG A 55 25.26 -12.80 -1.37
N LEU A 56 25.17 -13.97 -0.71
CA LEU A 56 25.66 -15.24 -1.27
C LEU A 56 24.66 -15.97 -2.20
N PHE A 57 23.39 -15.60 -2.23
CA PHE A 57 22.35 -16.40 -2.89
C PHE A 57 21.39 -15.61 -3.79
N VAL A 58 21.68 -14.34 -4.08
CA VAL A 58 20.73 -13.46 -4.79
C VAL A 58 21.44 -12.67 -5.88
N LYS A 59 20.83 -12.62 -7.07
CA LYS A 59 21.28 -11.75 -8.15
C LYS A 59 21.21 -10.29 -7.67
N LYS A 60 22.22 -9.49 -8.00
CA LYS A 60 22.20 -8.06 -7.71
C LYS A 60 20.98 -7.42 -8.38
N ALA A 61 20.19 -6.69 -7.60
CA ALA A 61 19.02 -5.97 -8.11
C ALA A 61 19.43 -4.84 -9.05
N CYS A 62 20.58 -4.20 -8.79
CA CYS A 62 21.19 -3.24 -9.69
C CYS A 62 22.46 -3.82 -10.33
N PRO A 63 22.47 -4.09 -11.66
CA PRO A 63 23.70 -4.49 -12.34
C PRO A 63 24.65 -3.31 -12.55
N CYS A 64 24.10 -2.09 -12.63
CA CYS A 64 24.85 -0.86 -12.79
C CYS A 64 25.15 -0.25 -11.41
N SER A 65 26.41 -0.27 -10.97
CA SER A 65 26.85 0.37 -9.71
C SER A 65 26.85 1.91 -9.78
N CYS A 66 25.96 2.50 -10.57
CA CYS A 66 26.03 3.89 -11.02
C CYS A 66 25.48 4.90 -10.00
N SER A 67 24.80 4.45 -8.95
CA SER A 67 24.18 5.36 -7.98
C SER A 67 24.21 4.79 -6.56
N PRO A 68 24.43 5.64 -5.54
CA PRO A 68 24.46 5.20 -4.16
C PRO A 68 23.08 4.72 -3.70
N PRO A 69 23.01 3.83 -2.69
CA PRO A 69 21.76 3.50 -2.02
C PRO A 69 21.16 4.73 -1.34
N THR A 70 19.83 4.78 -1.29
CA THR A 70 19.04 5.84 -0.65
C THR A 70 18.39 5.30 0.62
N GLU A 71 18.45 6.09 1.69
CA GLU A 71 17.76 5.79 2.95
C GLU A 71 16.26 6.08 2.79
N ALA A 72 15.43 5.12 3.20
CA ALA A 72 13.98 5.22 3.18
C ALA A 72 13.41 4.64 4.47
N ILE A 73 12.24 5.12 4.90
CA ILE A 73 11.55 4.59 6.07
C ILE A 73 10.37 3.76 5.57
N LEU A 74 10.36 2.47 5.88
CA LEU A 74 9.24 1.58 5.59
C LEU A 74 8.33 1.47 6.80
N GLN A 75 7.05 1.82 6.61
CA GLN A 75 6.03 1.55 7.60
C GLN A 75 5.58 0.09 7.48
N VAL A 76 5.95 -0.72 8.48
CA VAL A 76 5.70 -2.17 8.48
C VAL A 76 4.65 -2.52 9.52
N THR A 77 3.55 -3.13 9.10
CA THR A 77 2.54 -3.65 10.02
C THR A 77 3.00 -4.99 10.60
N ASP A 78 3.09 -5.08 11.92
CA ASP A 78 3.37 -6.34 12.61
C ASP A 78 2.11 -7.22 12.61
N PRO A 79 2.14 -8.40 11.96
CA PRO A 79 0.97 -9.27 11.88
C PRO A 79 0.58 -9.90 13.23
N ARG A 80 1.39 -9.72 14.30
CA ARG A 80 1.11 -10.25 15.64
C ARG A 80 0.15 -9.37 16.44
N CYS A 81 0.27 -8.06 16.30
CA CYS A 81 -0.48 -7.07 17.09
C CYS A 81 -1.25 -6.06 16.23
N ASN A 82 -1.12 -6.10 14.90
CA ASN A 82 -1.69 -5.13 13.96
C ASN A 82 -1.29 -3.67 14.24
N CYS A 83 -0.12 -3.48 14.87
CA CYS A 83 0.50 -2.17 15.03
C CYS A 83 1.52 -1.93 13.91
N TYR A 84 1.90 -0.68 13.67
CA TYR A 84 2.96 -0.36 12.71
C TYR A 84 4.28 -0.05 13.42
N VAL A 85 5.37 -0.33 12.71
CA VAL A 85 6.75 0.02 13.08
C VAL A 85 7.41 0.68 11.89
N ASP A 86 8.06 1.81 12.14
CA ASP A 86 8.85 2.52 11.14
C ASP A 86 10.25 1.89 11.09
N VAL A 87 10.54 1.21 9.99
CA VAL A 87 11.79 0.49 9.77
C VAL A 87 12.65 1.27 8.79
N PRO A 88 13.79 1.86 9.23
CA PRO A 88 14.69 2.51 8.30
C PRO A 88 15.42 1.44 7.46
N VAL A 89 15.41 1.62 6.16
CA VAL A 89 16.01 0.71 5.18
C VAL A 89 16.84 1.46 4.15
N CYS A 90 17.81 0.78 3.57
CA CYS A 90 18.57 1.29 2.43
C CYS A 90 18.10 0.60 1.15
N LEU A 91 17.53 1.38 0.23
CA LEU A 91 17.09 0.90 -1.07
C LEU A 91 18.13 1.28 -2.14
N PRO A 92 18.46 0.38 -3.09
CA PRO A 92 19.24 0.79 -4.24
C PRO A 92 18.38 1.72 -5.12
N SER A 93 19.01 2.74 -5.69
CA SER A 93 18.35 3.80 -6.46
C SER A 93 17.65 3.32 -7.72
N CYS A 94 17.95 2.12 -8.22
CA CYS A 94 17.21 1.50 -9.33
C CYS A 94 15.84 0.96 -8.93
N CYS A 95 15.57 0.79 -7.64
CA CYS A 95 14.32 0.25 -7.12
C CYS A 95 13.37 1.40 -6.81
N GLU A 96 12.70 1.88 -7.85
CA GLU A 96 11.63 2.86 -7.73
C GLU A 96 10.25 2.17 -7.75
N GLY A 97 9.28 2.76 -7.06
CA GLY A 97 7.89 2.31 -7.06
C GLY A 97 7.45 1.54 -5.81
N VAL A 98 6.19 1.08 -5.85
CA VAL A 98 5.53 0.41 -4.73
C VAL A 98 6.00 -1.05 -4.68
N PRO A 99 6.58 -1.51 -3.55
CA PRO A 99 6.92 -2.92 -3.40
C PRO A 99 5.65 -3.78 -3.28
N CYS A 100 5.75 -5.01 -3.74
CA CYS A 100 4.80 -6.06 -3.40
C CYS A 100 5.00 -6.44 -1.93
N ILE A 101 3.95 -6.29 -1.12
CA ILE A 101 3.98 -6.57 0.31
C ILE A 101 3.28 -7.90 0.56
N THR A 102 3.97 -8.81 1.24
CA THR A 102 3.38 -10.07 1.71
C THR A 102 3.61 -10.21 3.20
N SER A 103 2.52 -10.34 3.96
CA SER A 103 2.58 -10.50 5.41
C SER A 103 2.06 -11.88 5.79
N ARG A 104 2.79 -12.58 6.67
CA ARG A 104 2.36 -13.86 7.23
C ARG A 104 2.80 -14.02 8.68
N CYS A 105 1.98 -14.73 9.44
CA CYS A 105 2.37 -15.25 10.75
C CYS A 105 3.12 -16.57 10.55
N GLY A 106 4.41 -16.57 10.87
CA GLY A 106 5.25 -17.76 10.93
C GLY A 106 5.08 -18.54 12.23
N MET A 107 5.76 -19.67 12.31
CA MET A 107 5.79 -20.52 13.51
C MET A 107 6.36 -19.76 14.73
N PHE A 108 5.92 -20.13 15.94
CA PHE A 108 6.32 -19.52 17.22
C PHE A 108 6.01 -18.02 17.34
N LYS A 109 4.83 -17.58 16.86
CA LYS A 109 4.39 -16.16 16.92
C LYS A 109 5.42 -15.22 16.30
N ARG A 110 6.08 -15.65 15.22
CA ARG A 110 7.01 -14.81 14.47
C ARG A 110 6.23 -14.10 13.38
N GLY A 111 6.23 -12.77 13.38
CA GLY A 111 5.67 -12.00 12.27
C GLY A 111 6.69 -11.95 11.14
N ILE A 112 6.28 -12.22 9.91
CA ILE A 112 7.16 -12.12 8.74
C ILE A 112 6.46 -11.23 7.72
N VAL A 113 7.12 -10.14 7.35
CA VAL A 113 6.70 -9.25 6.27
C VAL A 113 7.80 -9.20 5.23
N GLU A 114 7.46 -9.55 4.00
CA GLU A 114 8.38 -9.57 2.87
C GLU A 114 7.94 -8.49 1.87
N TYR A 115 8.88 -7.61 1.54
CA TYR A 115 8.75 -6.56 0.54
C TYR A 115 9.60 -6.94 -0.67
N GLU A 116 8.98 -6.97 -1.84
CA GLU A 116 9.63 -7.31 -3.11
C GLU A 116 9.45 -6.17 -4.11
N TRP A 117 10.55 -5.66 -4.64
CA TRP A 117 10.54 -4.60 -5.66
C TRP A 117 10.72 -5.19 -7.06
N CYS A 118 10.25 -4.46 -8.07
CA CYS A 118 10.32 -4.86 -9.48
C CYS A 118 11.75 -5.12 -9.98
N CYS A 119 12.74 -4.44 -9.38
CA CYS A 119 14.18 -4.63 -9.64
C CYS A 119 14.74 -5.98 -9.14
N GLY A 120 13.95 -6.78 -8.40
CA GLY A 120 14.39 -8.03 -7.79
C GLY A 120 15.04 -7.88 -6.40
N PHE A 121 15.08 -6.66 -5.87
CA PHE A 121 15.46 -6.41 -4.47
C PHE A 121 14.36 -6.93 -3.54
N LYS A 122 14.76 -7.58 -2.44
CA LYS A 122 13.81 -8.07 -1.43
C LYS A 122 14.26 -7.69 -0.02
N VAL A 123 13.32 -7.21 0.78
CA VAL A 123 13.51 -6.92 2.21
C VAL A 123 12.56 -7.80 2.99
N LYS A 124 13.09 -8.61 3.90
CA LYS A 124 12.30 -9.45 4.77
C LYS A 124 12.46 -9.00 6.21
N VAL A 125 11.39 -8.50 6.77
CA VAL A 125 11.29 -8.05 8.16
C VAL A 125 10.70 -9.18 8.98
N VAL A 126 11.46 -9.64 9.99
CA VAL A 126 11.06 -10.73 10.87
C VAL A 126 10.93 -10.20 12.28
N PHE A 127 9.68 -10.12 12.75
CA PHE A 127 9.34 -9.78 14.11
C PHE A 127 9.51 -11.01 15.02
N LYS A 128 10.46 -10.93 15.94
CA LYS A 128 10.74 -11.95 16.96
C LYS A 128 10.20 -11.51 18.31
N GLY A 129 10.18 -12.43 19.27
CA GLY A 129 9.87 -12.09 20.66
C GLY A 129 10.88 -11.11 21.27
N CYS A 130 10.49 -10.48 22.38
CA CYS A 130 11.31 -9.50 23.11
C CYS A 130 11.73 -8.30 22.24
N ASP A 131 10.79 -7.76 21.46
CA ASP A 131 10.95 -6.49 20.73
C ASP A 131 12.07 -6.50 19.68
N LYS A 132 12.54 -7.68 19.28
CA LYS A 132 13.58 -7.86 18.26
C LYS A 132 12.97 -7.89 16.86
N VAL A 133 13.52 -7.05 15.99
CA VAL A 133 13.15 -6.98 14.57
C VAL A 133 14.38 -7.28 13.73
N ASP A 134 14.40 -8.44 13.08
CA ASP A 134 15.47 -8.79 12.15
C ASP A 134 15.09 -8.32 10.74
N VAL A 135 15.90 -7.45 10.15
CA VAL A 135 15.72 -6.94 8.78
C VAL A 135 16.73 -7.64 7.88
N HIS A 136 16.24 -8.44 6.95
CA HIS A 136 17.05 -9.21 6.02
C HIS A 136 17.01 -8.57 4.62
N TYR A 137 18.18 -8.20 4.11
CA TYR A 137 18.33 -7.67 2.75
C TYR A 137 18.78 -8.75 1.78
N TYR A 138 18.17 -8.76 0.60
CA TYR A 138 18.46 -9.69 -0.48
C TYR A 138 18.59 -8.92 -1.80
N GLY A 139 19.71 -9.10 -2.51
CA GLY A 139 19.92 -8.46 -3.82
C GLY A 139 20.54 -7.05 -3.79
N LEU A 140 21.13 -6.65 -2.65
CA LEU A 140 21.98 -5.45 -2.53
C LEU A 140 23.31 -5.63 -3.26
#